data_AF-A0A3M2H4R5-F1
#
_entry.id   AF-A0A3M2H4R5-F1
#
_cell.length_a   1.000
_cell.length_b   1.000
_cell.length_c   1.000
_cell.angle_alpha   90.00
_cell.angle_beta   90.00
_cell.angle_gamma   90.00
#
_symmetry.space_group_name_H-M   'P 1'
#
loop_
_entity.id
_entity.type
_entity.pdbx_description
1 polymer ?
#
loop_
_entity_poly.entity_id
_entity_poly.type
_entity_poly.pdbx_seq_one_letter_code
_entity_poly.pdbx_strand_id
1 'polypeptide(L)'
;MILHPLFSYPTLLLAIVVFSLYLVGTIKGGGLLRYALYLNGLLIVFALLSVIFGFGVSSVPLVQSKTPLIWGFPHKWNGVFLLLVSVLSFLVFWFKGETVGKKVLILPAAGLLVAIFQLFTGWMLRLVFFS
;
A
#
# COMPACT_ATOMS: atom_id res chain seq x y z
N MET A 1 19.47 -1.49 5.02
CA MET A 1 18.94 -0.11 5.03
C MET A 1 18.48 0.37 3.65
N ILE A 2 19.23 0.12 2.56
CA ILE A 2 18.90 0.65 1.21
C ILE A 2 17.69 -0.04 0.55
N LEU A 3 17.49 -1.34 0.81
CA LEU A 3 16.41 -2.12 0.17
C LEU A 3 15.01 -1.67 0.59
N HIS A 4 14.81 -1.20 1.82
CA HIS A 4 13.48 -0.78 2.26
C HIS A 4 12.96 0.46 1.49
N PRO A 5 13.72 1.57 1.35
CA PRO A 5 13.36 2.66 0.43
C PRO A 5 13.11 2.22 -1.01
N LEU A 6 13.91 1.28 -1.52
CA LEU A 6 13.81 0.79 -2.89
C LEU A 6 12.45 0.14 -3.18
N PHE A 7 11.84 -0.54 -2.20
CA PHE A 7 10.52 -1.15 -2.37
C PHE A 7 9.38 -0.29 -1.84
N SER A 8 9.58 0.46 -0.75
CA SER A 8 8.51 1.25 -0.12
C SER A 8 8.01 2.40 -0.99
N TYR A 9 8.89 3.19 -1.61
CA TYR A 9 8.44 4.31 -2.46
C TYR A 9 7.71 3.81 -3.73
N PRO A 10 8.22 2.84 -4.49
CA PRO A 10 7.47 2.30 -5.62
C PRO A 10 6.18 1.62 -5.20
N THR A 11 6.14 0.93 -4.05
CA THR A 11 4.89 0.35 -3.51
C THR A 11 3.83 1.43 -3.33
N LEU A 12 4.18 2.57 -2.73
CA LEU A 12 3.22 3.66 -2.49
C LEU A 12 2.72 4.30 -3.79
N LEU A 13 3.63 4.60 -4.71
CA LEU A 13 3.27 5.15 -6.02
C LEU A 13 2.36 4.18 -6.79
N LEU A 14 2.72 2.89 -6.80
CA LEU A 14 1.95 1.86 -7.47
C LEU A 14 0.59 1.65 -6.79
N ALA A 15 0.51 1.70 -5.47
CA ALA A 15 -0.75 1.60 -4.73
C ALA A 15 -1.72 2.71 -5.11
N ILE A 16 -1.23 3.96 -5.18
CA ILE A 16 -2.05 5.11 -5.58
C ILE A 16 -2.60 4.89 -6.99
N VAL A 17 -1.76 4.46 -7.94
CA VAL A 17 -2.18 4.18 -9.32
C VAL A 17 -3.20 3.04 -9.36
N VAL A 18 -2.93 1.90 -8.73
CA VAL A 18 -3.79 0.71 -8.73
C VAL A 18 -5.16 1.00 -8.14
N PHE A 19 -5.22 1.61 -6.96
CA PHE A 19 -6.50 1.90 -6.31
C PHE A 19 -7.28 2.99 -7.04
N SER A 20 -6.60 3.97 -7.65
CA SER A 20 -7.26 4.95 -8.52
C SER A 20 -7.85 4.29 -9.77
N LEU A 21 -7.13 3.36 -10.39
CA LEU A 21 -7.62 2.60 -11.55
C LEU A 21 -8.81 1.70 -11.17
N TYR A 22 -8.80 1.07 -10.01
CA TYR A 22 -9.97 0.33 -9.52
C TYR A 22 -11.18 1.25 -9.30
N LEU A 23 -11.00 2.40 -8.65
CA LEU A 23 -12.08 3.37 -8.44
C LEU A 23 -12.68 3.83 -9.77
N VAL A 24 -11.83 4.32 -10.69
CA VAL A 24 -12.28 4.81 -12.00
C VAL A 24 -12.88 3.68 -12.83
N GLY A 25 -12.26 2.50 -12.83
CA GLY A 25 -12.72 1.32 -13.56
C GLY A 25 -14.06 0.79 -13.06
N THR A 26 -14.32 0.81 -11.76
CA THR A 26 -15.63 0.41 -11.20
C THR A 26 -16.73 1.43 -11.52
N ILE A 27 -16.39 2.71 -11.67
CA ILE A 27 -17.38 3.76 -12.02
C ILE A 27 -17.66 3.80 -13.53
N LYS A 28 -16.60 3.82 -14.34
CA LYS A 28 -16.69 4.05 -15.79
C LYS A 28 -16.78 2.76 -16.61
N GLY A 29 -16.48 1.61 -16.02
CA GLY A 29 -16.37 0.33 -16.72
C GLY A 29 -15.17 0.27 -17.68
N GLY A 30 -15.11 -0.80 -18.46
CA GLY A 30 -14.12 -1.01 -19.52
C GLY A 30 -12.77 -1.58 -19.05
N GLY A 31 -11.76 -1.50 -19.94
CA GLY A 31 -10.46 -2.17 -19.77
C GLY A 31 -9.64 -1.73 -18.55
N LEU A 32 -9.98 -0.62 -17.88
CA LEU A 32 -9.28 -0.10 -16.72
C LEU A 32 -9.24 -1.09 -15.54
N LEU A 33 -10.31 -1.87 -15.34
CA LEU A 33 -10.34 -2.88 -14.28
C LEU A 33 -9.31 -3.99 -14.52
N ARG A 34 -9.08 -4.37 -15.78
CA ARG A 34 -8.09 -5.36 -16.16
C ARG A 34 -6.67 -4.87 -15.90
N TYR A 35 -6.37 -3.62 -16.28
CA TYR A 35 -5.08 -2.99 -15.97
C TYR A 35 -4.85 -2.86 -14.47
N ALA A 36 -5.88 -2.43 -13.71
CA ALA A 36 -5.81 -2.36 -12.25
C ALA A 36 -5.48 -3.72 -11.65
N LEU A 37 -6.11 -4.78 -12.14
CA LEU A 37 -5.91 -6.15 -11.66
C LEU A 37 -4.48 -6.66 -11.88
N TYR A 38 -3.92 -6.47 -13.08
CA TYR A 38 -2.54 -6.87 -13.35
C TYR A 38 -1.52 -6.07 -12.55
N LEU A 39 -1.71 -4.75 -12.46
CA LEU A 39 -0.84 -3.90 -11.64
C LEU A 39 -0.99 -4.21 -10.15
N ASN A 40 -2.16 -4.65 -9.68
CA ASN A 40 -2.35 -5.06 -8.30
C ASN A 40 -1.57 -6.34 -7.97
N GLY A 41 -1.45 -7.28 -8.92
CA GLY A 41 -0.56 -8.43 -8.76
C GLY A 41 0.90 -8.00 -8.50
N LEU A 42 1.39 -7.02 -9.26
CA LEU A 42 2.71 -6.43 -9.02
C LEU A 42 2.79 -5.68 -7.68
N LEU A 43 1.74 -4.94 -7.33
CA LEU A 43 1.63 -4.22 -6.05
C LEU A 43 1.76 -5.16 -4.86
N ILE A 44 1.12 -6.34 -4.90
CA ILE A 44 1.21 -7.32 -3.82
C ILE A 44 2.67 -7.77 -3.61
N VAL A 45 3.38 -8.07 -4.69
CA VAL A 45 4.81 -8.46 -4.61
C VAL A 45 5.64 -7.35 -4.00
N PHE A 46 5.46 -6.11 -4.47
CA PHE A 46 6.18 -4.95 -3.97
C PHE A 46 5.85 -4.64 -2.50
N ALA A 47 4.58 -4.70 -2.13
CA ALA A 47 4.11 -4.50 -0.77
C ALA A 47 4.67 -5.56 0.18
N LEU A 48 4.71 -6.83 -0.24
CA LEU A 48 5.30 -7.91 0.54
C LEU A 48 6.79 -7.65 0.80
N LEU A 49 7.56 -7.31 -0.24
CA LEU A 49 8.97 -6.97 -0.10
C LEU A 49 9.17 -5.74 0.80
N SER A 50 8.37 -4.69 0.61
CA SER A 50 8.41 -3.49 1.44
C SER A 50 8.17 -3.81 2.93
N VAL A 51 7.21 -4.68 3.23
CA VAL A 51 6.91 -5.14 4.59
C VAL A 51 8.07 -5.94 5.16
N ILE A 52 8.58 -6.96 4.44
CA ILE A 52 9.71 -7.80 4.89
C ILE A 52 10.93 -6.94 5.21
N PHE A 53 11.34 -6.07 4.27
CA PHE A 53 12.48 -5.19 4.48
C PHE A 53 12.20 -4.12 5.54
N GLY A 54 10.96 -3.68 5.70
CA GLY A 54 10.54 -2.74 6.74
C GLY A 54 10.68 -3.34 8.14
N PHE A 55 10.28 -4.60 8.34
CA PHE A 55 10.52 -5.33 9.58
C PHE A 55 12.01 -5.43 9.88
N GLY A 56 12.84 -5.74 8.87
CA GLY A 56 14.29 -5.78 9.00
C GLY A 56 14.93 -4.42 9.33
N VAL A 57 14.38 -3.31 8.86
CA VAL A 57 14.83 -1.96 9.27
C VAL A 57 14.39 -1.65 10.70
N SER A 58 13.20 -2.09 11.12
CA SER A 58 12.68 -1.86 12.47
C SER A 58 13.44 -2.59 13.59
N SER A 59 14.29 -3.56 13.26
CA SER A 59 15.17 -4.25 14.22
C SER A 59 16.55 -3.60 14.36
N VAL A 60 16.87 -2.58 13.56
CA VAL A 60 18.16 -1.87 13.66
C VAL A 60 18.15 -0.98 14.91
N PRO A 61 19.13 -1.11 15.83
CA PRO A 61 19.14 -0.37 17.10
C PRO A 61 19.05 1.16 16.94
N LEU A 62 19.76 1.71 15.94
CA LEU A 62 19.71 3.14 15.61
C LEU A 62 18.31 3.60 15.17
N VAL A 63 17.57 2.75 14.47
CA VAL A 63 16.20 3.07 14.05
C VAL A 63 15.27 3.02 15.25
N GLN A 64 15.41 2.01 16.10
CA GLN A 64 14.60 1.86 17.31
C GLN A 64 14.77 3.03 18.28
N SER A 65 16.00 3.52 18.47
CA SER A 65 16.27 4.64 19.37
C SER A 65 15.71 5.97 18.88
N LYS A 66 15.49 6.11 17.56
CA LYS A 66 14.99 7.34 16.93
C LYS A 66 13.52 7.29 16.55
N THR A 67 12.89 6.12 16.58
CA THR A 67 11.50 5.94 16.11
C THR A 67 10.54 5.87 17.30
N PRO A 68 9.88 6.98 17.68
CA PRO A 68 8.93 6.94 18.78
C PRO A 68 7.71 6.09 18.41
N LEU A 69 7.12 5.44 19.43
CA LEU A 69 6.01 4.50 19.26
C LEU A 69 4.83 5.11 18.50
N ILE A 70 4.48 6.37 18.78
CA ILE A 70 3.33 7.06 18.18
C ILE A 70 3.42 7.19 16.66
N TRP A 71 4.63 7.13 16.08
CA TRP A 71 4.85 7.17 14.64
C TRP A 71 5.27 5.81 14.08
N GLY A 72 6.12 5.08 14.81
CA GLY A 72 6.63 3.77 14.38
C GLY A 72 5.56 2.68 14.33
N PHE A 73 4.69 2.63 15.34
CA PHE A 73 3.59 1.65 15.37
C PHE A 73 2.63 1.82 14.19
N PRO A 74 1.99 3.00 13.98
CA PRO A 74 1.05 3.15 12.88
C PRO A 74 1.74 2.97 11.52
N HIS A 75 2.96 3.47 11.33
CA HIS A 75 3.68 3.29 10.05
C HIS A 75 3.92 1.81 9.70
N LYS A 76 4.35 1.03 10.70
CA LYS A 76 4.66 -0.40 10.53
C LYS A 76 3.41 -1.21 10.20
N TRP A 77 2.36 -1.04 11.00
CA TRP A 77 1.12 -1.79 10.82
C TRP A 77 0.32 -1.33 9.60
N ASN A 78 0.35 -0.05 9.27
CA ASN A 78 -0.32 0.45 8.08
C ASN A 78 0.34 -0.05 6.77
N GLY A 79 1.65 -0.30 6.77
CA GLY A 79 2.32 -1.00 5.67
C GLY A 79 1.82 -2.44 5.50
N VAL A 80 1.56 -3.15 6.61
CA VAL A 80 0.94 -4.50 6.58
C VAL A 80 -0.51 -4.42 6.12
N PHE A 81 -1.28 -3.45 6.60
CA PHE A 81 -2.66 -3.24 6.15
C PHE A 81 -2.74 -2.96 4.65
N LEU A 82 -1.81 -2.17 4.10
CA LEU A 82 -1.72 -1.93 2.66
C LEU A 82 -1.56 -3.23 1.86
N LEU A 83 -0.68 -4.13 2.32
CA LEU A 83 -0.52 -5.45 1.72
C LEU A 83 -1.82 -6.26 1.78
N LEU A 84 -2.46 -6.33 2.95
CA LEU A 84 -3.71 -7.08 3.14
C LEU A 84 -4.84 -6.55 2.25
N VAL A 85 -5.01 -5.23 2.18
CA VAL A 85 -6.03 -4.60 1.32
C VAL A 85 -5.72 -4.82 -0.16
N SER A 86 -4.45 -4.84 -0.56
CA SER A 86 -4.04 -5.13 -1.94
C SER A 86 -4.41 -6.58 -2.32
N VAL A 87 -4.10 -7.55 -1.46
CA VAL A 87 -4.48 -8.97 -1.63
C VAL A 87 -5.99 -9.13 -1.68
N LEU A 88 -6.73 -8.55 -0.73
CA LEU A 88 -8.18 -8.64 -0.70
C LEU A 88 -8.81 -8.02 -1.96
N SER A 89 -8.30 -6.87 -2.40
CA SER A 89 -8.73 -6.22 -3.63
C SER A 89 -8.46 -7.10 -4.85
N PHE A 90 -7.29 -7.73 -4.92
CA PHE A 90 -6.96 -8.62 -6.01
C PHE A 90 -7.95 -9.79 -6.06
N LEU A 91 -8.18 -10.47 -4.93
CA LEU A 91 -9.11 -11.60 -4.88
C LEU A 91 -10.54 -11.18 -5.27
N VAL A 92 -11.05 -10.08 -4.72
CA VAL A 92 -12.41 -9.61 -5.01
C VAL A 92 -12.58 -9.31 -6.49
N PHE A 93 -11.66 -8.55 -7.09
CA PHE A 93 -11.76 -8.16 -8.50
C PHE A 93 -11.40 -9.29 -9.47
N TRP A 94 -10.52 -10.22 -9.08
CA TRP A 94 -10.19 -11.41 -9.86
C TRP A 94 -11.40 -12.33 -10.03
N PHE A 95 -12.12 -12.62 -8.95
CA PHE A 95 -13.25 -13.55 -8.98
C PHE A 95 -14.56 -12.90 -9.45
N LYS A 96 -14.79 -11.62 -9.16
CA LYS A 96 -16.04 -10.95 -9.57
C LYS A 96 -15.94 -10.27 -10.94
N GLY A 97 -14.74 -9.96 -11.43
CA GLY A 97 -14.53 -9.36 -12.74
C GLY A 97 -15.40 -8.12 -12.99
N GLU A 98 -16.20 -8.16 -14.05
CA GLU A 98 -17.09 -7.06 -14.46
C GLU A 98 -18.42 -7.01 -13.69
N THR A 99 -18.75 -8.06 -12.92
CA THR A 99 -19.99 -8.10 -12.11
C THR A 99 -19.88 -7.32 -10.79
N VAL A 100 -18.77 -6.62 -10.59
CA VAL A 100 -18.49 -5.85 -9.38
C VAL A 100 -19.45 -4.65 -9.28
N GLY A 101 -20.43 -4.75 -8.38
CA GLY A 101 -21.35 -3.65 -8.08
C GLY A 101 -20.68 -2.48 -7.34
N LYS A 102 -21.30 -1.28 -7.43
CA LYS A 102 -20.77 -0.03 -6.85
C LYS A 102 -20.42 -0.08 -5.36
N LYS A 103 -21.04 -0.97 -4.58
CA LYS A 103 -20.72 -1.17 -3.15
C LYS A 103 -19.27 -1.60 -2.92
N VAL A 104 -18.62 -2.20 -3.92
CA VAL A 104 -17.22 -2.64 -3.84
C VAL A 104 -16.23 -1.48 -3.95
N LEU A 105 -16.67 -0.27 -4.34
CA LEU A 105 -15.84 0.95 -4.34
C LEU A 105 -15.22 1.27 -2.98
N ILE A 106 -15.83 0.80 -1.89
CA ILE A 106 -15.29 0.97 -0.54
C ILE A 106 -13.89 0.37 -0.39
N LEU A 107 -13.61 -0.73 -1.10
CA LEU A 107 -12.36 -1.47 -1.00
C LEU A 107 -11.17 -0.68 -1.59
N PRO A 108 -11.21 -0.23 -2.86
CA PRO A 108 -10.15 0.60 -3.40
C PRO A 108 -10.11 2.00 -2.77
N ALA A 109 -11.24 2.55 -2.29
CA ALA A 109 -11.21 3.80 -1.52
C ALA A 109 -10.43 3.64 -0.21
N ALA A 110 -10.67 2.55 0.53
CA ALA A 110 -9.91 2.23 1.74
C ALA A 110 -8.43 1.99 1.43
N GLY A 111 -8.11 1.28 0.34
CA GLY A 111 -6.74 1.10 -0.12
C GLY A 111 -6.01 2.41 -0.40
N LEU A 112 -6.69 3.38 -1.03
CA LEU A 112 -6.14 4.71 -1.28
C LEU A 112 -5.88 5.47 0.02
N LEU A 113 -6.82 5.44 0.97
CA LEU A 113 -6.66 6.07 2.28
C LEU A 113 -5.48 5.47 3.05
N VAL A 114 -5.34 4.15 3.05
CA VAL A 114 -4.22 3.43 3.67
C VAL A 114 -2.89 3.83 3.02
N ALA A 115 -2.84 3.93 1.69
CA ALA A 115 -1.63 4.37 0.97
C ALA A 115 -1.24 5.81 1.33
N ILE A 116 -2.21 6.73 1.40
CA ILE A 116 -1.98 8.13 1.79
C ILE A 116 -1.50 8.21 3.25
N PHE A 117 -2.12 7.45 4.16
CA PHE A 117 -1.70 7.40 5.56
C PHE A 117 -0.29 6.80 5.71
N GLN A 118 0.07 5.82 4.88
CA GLN A 118 1.41 5.24 4.86
C GLN A 118 2.45 6.25 4.40
N LEU A 119 2.13 7.02 3.36
CA LEU A 119 2.97 8.10 2.86
C LEU A 119 3.18 9.15 3.95
N PHE A 120 2.11 9.61 4.58
CA PHE A 120 2.17 10.63 5.63
C PHE A 120 3.04 10.18 6.82
N THR A 121 2.77 9.00 7.37
CA THR A 121 3.53 8.47 8.53
C THR A 121 5.00 8.23 8.18
N GLY A 122 5.30 7.71 6.98
CA GLY A 122 6.68 7.51 6.53
C GLY A 122 7.44 8.83 6.35
N TRP A 123 6.74 9.86 5.86
CA TRP A 123 7.33 11.18 5.66
C TRP A 123 7.58 11.90 6.99
N MET A 124 6.65 11.80 7.96
CA MET A 124 6.85 12.29 9.32
C MET A 124 8.04 11.63 10.01
N LEU A 125 8.19 10.31 9.86
CA LEU A 125 9.35 9.60 10.39
C LEU A 125 10.65 10.15 9.81
N ARG A 126 10.69 10.32 8.49
CA ARG A 126 11.88 10.81 7.78
C ARG A 126 12.24 12.24 8.17
N LEU A 127 11.28 13.16 8.16
CA LEU A 127 11.54 14.59 8.39
C LEU A 127 11.85 14.95 9.83
N VAL A 128 11.28 14.23 10.80
CA VAL A 128 11.37 14.61 12.21
C VAL A 128 12.50 13.85 12.93
N PHE A 129 12.80 12.62 12.53
CA PHE A 129 13.70 11.75 13.29
C PHE A 129 14.95 11.29 12.51
N PHE A 130 14.93 11.38 11.19
CA PHE A 130 16.02 10.89 10.32
C PHE A 130 16.48 11.92 9.28
N SER A 131 16.14 13.20 9.48
CA SER A 131 16.62 14.34 8.69
C SER A 131 18.03 14.75 9.07
#